data_AF-A0A7S3GQE1-F1
#
_entry.id   AF-A0A7S3GQE1-F1
#
_cell.length_a   1.000
_cell.length_b   1.000
_cell.length_c   1.000
_cell.angle_alpha   90.00
_cell.angle_beta   90.00
_cell.angle_gamma   90.00
#
_symmetry.space_group_name_H-M   'P 1'
#
loop_
_entity.id
_entity.type
_entity.pdbx_description
1 polymer ?
#
loop_
_entity_poly.entity_id
_entity_poly.type
_entity_poly.pdbx_seq_one_letter_code
_entity_poly.pdbx_strand_id
1 'polypeptide(L)'
;SLARWIVLNNANCSDIVQSRLYMLKGRVSTALGNFDAAKPDFSDAVYHASRVYGAESIVASIGYFRLGDVFLAQGNVECALAFFDKVVDIWYKYLSELHQNEESVAGDAEGDDQTAASSTMKKANLGSAQPNAVTSDQLTDENLAEGRNQLEMIFEHRKRLLGNGHIATGEVQYTLGLFEFFLLFNETIAEGLIVASLRSYEMQLGPAHASTRHVSSMLALVQQQIADKLNSINSMS
;
A
#
# COMPACT_ATOMS: atom_id res chain seq x y z
N SER A 1 21.29 1.93 -28.21
CA SER A 1 20.39 2.83 -28.95
C SER A 1 20.67 4.27 -28.54
N LEU A 2 20.56 5.21 -29.48
CA LEU A 2 20.77 6.66 -29.28
C LEU A 2 19.97 7.24 -28.10
N ALA A 3 18.78 6.68 -27.82
CA ALA A 3 17.96 7.02 -26.65
C ALA A 3 18.65 6.73 -25.30
N ARG A 4 19.41 5.62 -25.17
CA ARG A 4 20.17 5.31 -23.94
C ARG A 4 21.28 6.34 -23.69
N TRP A 5 21.91 6.83 -24.75
CA TRP A 5 22.98 7.83 -24.65
C TRP A 5 22.45 9.23 -24.35
N ILE A 6 21.37 9.66 -25.01
CA ILE A 6 20.75 10.98 -24.78
C ILE A 6 20.21 11.10 -23.35
N VAL A 7 19.63 10.04 -22.79
CA VAL A 7 19.13 10.08 -21.41
C VAL A 7 20.26 10.02 -20.39
N LEU A 8 21.33 9.24 -20.63
CA LEU A 8 22.49 9.19 -19.73
C LEU A 8 23.36 10.46 -19.79
N ASN A 9 23.35 11.21 -20.89
CA ASN A 9 24.15 12.43 -21.06
C ASN A 9 23.40 13.74 -20.80
N ASN A 10 22.09 13.72 -20.51
CA ASN A 10 21.40 14.91 -20.01
C ASN A 10 21.44 14.91 -18.48
N ALA A 11 22.47 15.54 -17.92
CA ALA A 11 22.74 15.62 -16.49
C ALA A 11 21.63 16.30 -15.64
N ASN A 12 20.50 16.72 -16.22
CA ASN A 12 19.42 17.48 -15.57
C ASN A 12 18.01 16.91 -15.83
N CYS A 13 17.82 15.59 -15.91
CA CYS A 13 16.47 15.01 -15.92
C CYS A 13 15.84 15.07 -14.50
N SER A 14 14.53 15.31 -14.39
CA SER A 14 13.84 15.33 -13.10
C SER A 14 13.91 13.96 -12.41
N ASP A 15 13.86 13.95 -11.08
CA ASP A 15 13.94 12.72 -10.28
C ASP A 15 12.84 11.71 -10.66
N ILE A 16 11.66 12.17 -11.09
CA ILE A 16 10.58 11.31 -11.59
C ILE A 16 11.02 10.54 -12.85
N VAL A 17 11.65 11.24 -13.80
CA VAL A 17 12.12 10.62 -15.05
C VAL A 17 13.28 9.67 -14.77
N GLN A 18 14.19 10.05 -13.87
CA GLN A 18 15.30 9.19 -13.46
C GLN A 18 14.79 7.91 -12.80
N SER A 19 13.86 8.02 -11.85
CA SER A 19 13.24 6.86 -11.19
C SER A 19 12.63 5.88 -12.19
N ARG A 20 11.83 6.39 -13.15
CA ARG A 20 11.21 5.57 -14.19
C ARG A 20 12.23 4.90 -15.11
N LEU A 21 13.29 5.62 -15.50
CA LEU A 21 14.35 5.07 -16.33
C LEU A 21 15.06 3.91 -15.64
N TYR A 22 15.50 4.12 -14.40
CA TYR A 22 16.16 3.10 -13.60
C TYR A 22 15.25 1.90 -13.35
N MET A 23 13.96 2.13 -13.11
CA MET A 23 12.95 1.07 -13.00
C MET A 23 12.88 0.21 -14.27
N LEU A 24 12.81 0.84 -15.45
CA LEU A 24 12.78 0.12 -16.72
C LEU A 24 14.08 -0.64 -16.98
N LYS A 25 15.23 -0.04 -16.66
CA LYS A 25 16.54 -0.66 -16.81
C LYS A 25 16.68 -1.90 -15.91
N GLY A 26 16.27 -1.81 -14.64
CA GLY A 26 16.25 -2.93 -13.71
C GLY A 26 15.33 -4.07 -14.17
N ARG A 27 14.14 -3.74 -14.71
CA ARG A 27 13.22 -4.74 -15.30
C ARG A 27 13.82 -5.47 -16.48
N VAL A 28 14.49 -4.75 -17.40
CA VAL A 28 15.20 -5.37 -18.53
C VAL A 28 16.33 -6.25 -18.04
N SER A 29 17.15 -5.79 -17.08
CA SER A 29 18.22 -6.58 -16.48
C SER A 29 17.69 -7.87 -15.83
N THR A 30 16.58 -7.78 -15.10
CA THR A 30 15.90 -8.94 -14.48
C THR A 30 15.38 -9.93 -15.52
N ALA A 31 14.74 -9.44 -16.59
CA ALA A 31 14.25 -10.28 -17.68
C ALA A 31 15.37 -11.01 -18.43
N LEU A 32 16.58 -10.45 -18.44
CA LEU A 32 17.79 -11.07 -19.00
C LEU A 32 18.49 -12.01 -18.00
N GLY A 33 17.98 -12.17 -16.77
CA GLY A 33 18.61 -12.97 -15.71
C GLY A 33 19.81 -12.28 -15.04
N ASN A 34 20.07 -11.02 -15.34
CA ASN A 34 21.20 -10.25 -14.79
C ASN A 34 20.81 -9.57 -13.46
N PHE A 35 20.55 -10.40 -12.44
CA PHE A 35 20.08 -9.94 -11.14
C PHE A 35 21.05 -8.99 -10.41
N ASP A 36 22.36 -9.20 -10.56
CA ASP A 36 23.36 -8.33 -9.95
C ASP A 36 23.39 -6.92 -10.55
N ALA A 37 23.06 -6.78 -11.82
CA ALA A 37 22.89 -5.48 -12.47
C ALA A 37 21.52 -4.85 -12.14
N ALA A 38 20.48 -5.67 -11.91
CA ALA A 38 19.14 -5.20 -11.61
C ALA A 38 19.02 -4.55 -10.22
N LYS A 39 19.71 -5.09 -9.20
CA LYS A 39 19.68 -4.56 -7.83
C LYS A 39 20.03 -3.06 -7.74
N PRO A 40 21.20 -2.59 -8.20
CA PRO A 40 21.54 -1.17 -8.12
C PRO A 40 20.58 -0.31 -8.94
N ASP A 41 20.10 -0.80 -10.09
CA ASP A 41 19.11 -0.07 -10.89
C ASP A 41 17.79 0.12 -10.12
N PHE A 42 17.28 -0.89 -9.43
CA PHE A 42 16.08 -0.72 -8.60
C PHE A 42 16.34 0.14 -7.36
N SER A 43 17.51 0.04 -6.73
CA SER A 43 17.88 0.92 -5.62
C SER A 43 17.93 2.39 -6.03
N ASP A 44 18.50 2.71 -7.19
CA ASP A 44 18.50 4.07 -7.74
C ASP A 44 17.07 4.53 -8.05
N ALA A 45 16.23 3.66 -8.59
CA ALA A 45 14.82 3.97 -8.84
C ALA A 45 14.07 4.35 -7.56
N VAL A 46 14.28 3.59 -6.47
CA VAL A 46 13.73 3.88 -5.14
C VAL A 46 14.28 5.19 -4.59
N TYR A 47 15.59 5.43 -4.72
CA TYR A 47 16.23 6.66 -4.23
C TYR A 47 15.60 7.91 -4.87
N HIS A 48 15.48 7.93 -6.19
CA HIS A 48 14.89 9.06 -6.90
C HIS A 48 13.39 9.22 -6.60
N ALA A 49 12.63 8.12 -6.49
CA ALA A 49 11.22 8.17 -6.08
C ALA A 49 11.08 8.74 -4.67
N SER A 50 11.94 8.30 -3.75
CA SER A 50 11.93 8.74 -2.34
C SER A 50 12.24 10.22 -2.18
N ARG A 51 13.06 10.80 -3.06
CA ARG A 51 13.36 12.24 -3.05
C ARG A 51 12.16 13.11 -3.44
N VAL A 52 11.22 12.56 -4.21
CA VAL A 52 10.03 13.30 -4.67
C VAL A 52 8.85 13.06 -3.74
N TYR A 53 8.56 11.79 -3.47
CA TYR A 53 7.33 11.34 -2.80
C TYR A 53 7.56 10.87 -1.35
N GLY A 54 8.82 10.72 -0.92
CA GLY A 54 9.18 10.11 0.35
C GLY A 54 9.38 8.59 0.24
N ALA A 55 10.18 8.05 1.17
CA ALA A 55 10.54 6.63 1.19
C ALA A 55 9.38 5.71 1.64
N GLU A 56 8.36 6.27 2.29
CA GLU A 56 7.14 5.56 2.72
C GLU A 56 5.99 5.73 1.70
N SER A 57 6.27 6.18 0.47
CA SER A 57 5.23 6.38 -0.54
C SER A 57 4.90 5.09 -1.31
N ILE A 58 3.65 5.00 -1.77
CA ILE A 58 3.21 3.93 -2.69
C ILE A 58 4.07 3.89 -3.97
N VAL A 59 4.53 5.04 -4.46
CA VAL A 59 5.39 5.06 -5.66
C VAL A 59 6.74 4.37 -5.39
N ALA A 60 7.30 4.56 -4.19
CA ALA A 60 8.54 3.89 -3.78
C ALA A 60 8.35 2.38 -3.52
N SER A 61 7.13 1.95 -3.12
CA SER A 61 6.82 0.53 -2.87
C SER A 61 7.07 -0.36 -4.09
N ILE A 62 6.86 0.17 -5.31
CA ILE A 62 7.16 -0.54 -6.57
C ILE A 62 8.62 -0.97 -6.62
N GLY A 63 9.55 -0.08 -6.28
CA GLY A 63 10.97 -0.42 -6.32
C GLY A 63 11.39 -1.40 -5.23
N TYR A 64 10.83 -1.27 -4.02
CA TYR A 64 11.05 -2.25 -2.95
C TYR A 64 10.55 -3.64 -3.33
N PHE A 65 9.36 -3.74 -3.92
CA PHE A 65 8.81 -5.00 -4.41
C PHE A 65 9.75 -5.66 -5.43
N ARG A 66 10.26 -4.88 -6.41
CA ARG A 66 11.20 -5.41 -7.42
C ARG A 66 12.53 -5.85 -6.82
N LEU A 67 13.03 -5.16 -5.79
CA LEU A 67 14.20 -5.64 -5.05
C LEU A 67 13.91 -6.99 -4.37
N GLY A 68 12.74 -7.12 -3.74
CA GLY A 68 12.29 -8.38 -3.15
C GLY A 68 12.24 -9.54 -4.16
N ASP A 69 11.64 -9.30 -5.33
CA ASP A 69 11.60 -10.27 -6.44
C ASP A 69 13.01 -10.72 -6.86
N VAL A 70 13.94 -9.78 -7.01
CA VAL A 70 15.32 -10.07 -7.41
C VAL A 70 16.05 -10.87 -6.34
N PHE A 71 15.93 -10.51 -5.06
CA PHE A 71 16.53 -11.28 -3.97
C PHE A 71 15.96 -12.70 -3.89
N LEU A 72 14.65 -12.85 -4.09
CA LEU A 72 14.01 -14.15 -4.09
C LEU A 72 14.49 -15.01 -5.26
N ALA A 73 14.64 -14.43 -6.45
CA ALA A 73 15.19 -15.13 -7.62
C ALA A 73 16.65 -15.56 -7.43
N GLN A 74 17.42 -14.83 -6.61
CA GLN A 74 18.78 -15.21 -6.19
C GLN A 74 18.82 -16.21 -5.03
N GLY A 75 17.65 -16.66 -4.51
CA GLY A 75 17.55 -17.57 -3.37
C GLY A 75 17.77 -16.92 -2.01
N ASN A 76 17.93 -15.59 -1.95
CA ASN A 76 18.07 -14.86 -0.69
C ASN A 76 16.68 -14.51 -0.12
N VAL A 77 16.09 -15.50 0.52
CA VAL A 77 14.71 -15.43 1.04
C VAL A 77 14.56 -14.40 2.16
N GLU A 78 15.54 -14.28 3.06
CA GLU A 78 15.47 -13.35 4.20
C GLU A 78 15.42 -11.88 3.72
N CYS A 79 16.30 -11.51 2.79
CA CYS A 79 16.26 -10.17 2.20
C CYS A 79 14.96 -9.93 1.43
N ALA A 80 14.47 -10.93 0.68
CA ALA A 80 13.21 -10.80 -0.06
C ALA A 80 12.03 -10.52 0.88
N LEU A 81 11.91 -11.28 1.97
CA LEU A 81 10.85 -11.09 2.96
C LEU A 81 10.93 -9.71 3.61
N ALA A 82 12.13 -9.21 3.93
CA ALA A 82 12.29 -7.86 4.50
C ALA A 82 11.82 -6.75 3.53
N PHE A 83 12.08 -6.88 2.22
CA PHE A 83 11.54 -5.94 1.23
C PHE A 83 10.03 -6.07 1.09
N PHE A 84 9.48 -7.28 1.14
CA PHE A 84 8.04 -7.48 1.12
C PHE A 84 7.35 -6.93 2.38
N ASP A 85 7.98 -7.06 3.56
CA ASP A 85 7.52 -6.42 4.80
C ASP A 85 7.42 -4.92 4.61
N LYS A 86 8.43 -4.32 3.97
CA LYS A 86 8.43 -2.89 3.68
C LYS A 86 7.28 -2.46 2.77
N VAL A 87 6.99 -3.24 1.72
CA VAL A 87 5.88 -2.93 0.79
C VAL A 87 4.53 -3.02 1.51
N VAL A 88 4.32 -4.07 2.31
CA VAL A 88 3.07 -4.24 3.07
C VAL A 88 2.88 -3.13 4.09
N ASP A 89 3.94 -2.74 4.81
CA ASP A 89 3.93 -1.64 5.77
C ASP A 89 3.54 -0.30 5.11
N ILE A 90 4.11 0.01 3.94
CA ILE A 90 3.77 1.22 3.18
C ILE A 90 2.27 1.24 2.81
N TRP A 91 1.76 0.14 2.24
CA TRP A 91 0.36 0.04 1.86
C TRP A 91 -0.57 0.10 3.07
N TYR A 92 -0.22 -0.58 4.16
CA TYR A 92 -1.01 -0.57 5.39
C TYR A 92 -1.12 0.82 6.00
N LYS A 93 -0.01 1.56 6.09
CA LYS A 93 -0.01 2.96 6.59
C LYS A 93 -0.90 3.85 5.74
N TYR A 94 -0.76 3.77 4.42
CA TYR A 94 -1.58 4.56 3.50
C TYR A 94 -3.08 4.28 3.69
N LEU A 95 -3.48 3.01 3.77
CA LEU A 95 -4.87 2.62 3.98
C LEU A 95 -5.40 3.04 5.36
N SER A 96 -4.54 2.99 6.38
CA SER A 96 -4.90 3.44 7.73
C SER A 96 -5.11 4.97 7.79
N GLU A 97 -4.29 5.74 7.08
CA GLU A 97 -4.45 7.19 6.96
C GLU A 97 -5.73 7.56 6.20
N LEU A 98 -6.10 6.80 5.15
CA LEU A 98 -7.37 6.97 4.46
C LEU A 98 -8.57 6.77 5.40
N HIS A 99 -8.55 5.68 6.18
CA HIS A 99 -9.60 5.40 7.15
C HIS A 99 -9.78 6.51 8.20
N GLN A 100 -8.67 7.02 8.77
CA GLN A 100 -8.73 8.12 9.75
C GLN A 100 -9.29 9.41 9.15
N ASN A 101 -8.97 9.69 7.89
CA ASN A 101 -9.49 10.87 7.20
C ASN A 101 -11.01 10.75 6.98
N GLU A 102 -11.52 9.58 6.58
CA GLU A 102 -12.97 9.35 6.44
C GLU A 102 -13.73 9.55 7.76
N GLU A 103 -13.19 9.04 8.87
CA GLU A 103 -13.79 9.22 10.21
C GLU A 103 -13.82 10.71 10.62
N SER A 104 -12.74 11.45 10.33
CA SER A 104 -12.67 12.88 10.68
C SER A 104 -13.69 13.74 9.91
N VAL A 105 -13.95 13.41 8.64
CA VAL A 105 -14.94 14.13 7.83
C VAL A 105 -16.38 13.81 8.26
N ALA A 106 -16.63 12.59 8.74
CA ALA A 106 -17.93 12.21 9.29
C ALA A 106 -18.24 12.89 10.64
N GLY A 107 -17.22 13.13 11.47
CA GLY A 107 -17.37 13.77 12.79
C GLY A 107 -17.68 15.27 12.77
N ASP A 108 -17.36 15.96 11.68
CA ASP A 108 -17.61 17.41 11.53
C ASP A 108 -19.01 17.74 10.99
N ALA A 109 -19.83 16.74 10.64
CA ALA A 109 -21.15 16.93 10.04
C ALA A 109 -22.33 17.02 11.03
N GLU A 110 -22.12 16.83 12.34
CA GLU A 110 -23.20 16.80 13.36
C GLU A 110 -23.14 17.94 14.40
N GLY A 111 -22.44 19.05 14.13
CA GLY A 111 -22.28 20.16 15.09
C GLY A 111 -22.66 21.55 14.57
N ASP A 112 -23.92 21.93 14.83
CA ASP A 112 -24.50 23.28 14.97
C ASP A 112 -24.30 24.38 13.89
N ASP A 113 -25.47 24.82 13.41
CA ASP A 113 -25.81 26.05 12.71
C ASP A 113 -25.43 27.33 13.51
N GLN A 114 -25.21 28.41 12.76
CA GLN A 114 -24.99 29.82 13.14
C GLN A 114 -23.59 30.26 13.62
N THR A 115 -22.75 30.71 12.68
CA THR A 115 -22.58 32.15 12.40
C THR A 115 -21.57 32.38 11.26
N ALA A 116 -21.97 33.21 10.30
CA ALA A 116 -21.12 33.60 9.19
C ALA A 116 -19.93 34.46 9.65
N ALA A 117 -18.83 34.34 8.89
CA ALA A 117 -17.60 35.14 8.90
C ALA A 117 -16.40 34.63 9.74
N SER A 118 -15.70 33.61 9.22
CA SER A 118 -14.24 33.66 9.11
C SER A 118 -13.68 32.55 8.21
N SER A 119 -13.97 32.67 6.93
CA SER A 119 -13.14 32.06 5.88
C SER A 119 -11.82 32.83 5.84
N THR A 120 -10.77 32.36 6.53
CA THR A 120 -9.33 32.56 6.22
C THR A 120 -8.47 32.12 7.42
N MET A 121 -7.59 31.15 7.16
CA MET A 121 -6.44 30.72 7.98
C MET A 121 -6.70 30.09 9.36
N LYS A 122 -6.59 28.76 9.42
CA LYS A 122 -5.88 28.09 10.52
C LYS A 122 -5.09 26.86 10.05
N LYS A 123 -4.08 27.11 9.22
CA LYS A 123 -2.84 26.32 9.20
C LYS A 123 -2.00 26.78 10.38
N ALA A 124 -1.88 25.96 11.42
CA ALA A 124 -0.70 25.88 12.29
C ALA A 124 -0.97 24.93 13.46
N ASN A 125 -0.79 23.63 13.24
CA ASN A 125 0.16 22.83 14.03
C ASN A 125 0.37 21.44 13.38
N LEU A 126 1.23 21.36 12.37
CA LEU A 126 1.86 20.09 11.99
C LEU A 126 3.36 20.27 12.18
N GLY A 127 3.82 19.92 13.38
CA GLY A 127 5.23 19.68 13.65
C GLY A 127 5.63 18.35 13.03
N SER A 128 6.51 18.41 12.02
CA SER A 128 7.35 17.31 11.50
C SER A 128 6.67 16.05 10.97
N ALA A 129 6.09 16.12 9.76
CA ALA A 129 6.18 15.07 8.74
C ALA A 129 5.90 15.69 7.36
N GLN A 130 6.58 15.21 6.33
CA GLN A 130 6.77 15.88 5.04
C GLN A 130 5.46 16.13 4.25
N PRO A 131 5.32 17.26 3.53
CA PRO A 131 4.12 17.59 2.77
C PRO A 131 4.14 17.07 1.31
N ASN A 132 4.48 15.79 1.09
CA ASN A 132 4.53 15.19 -0.25
C ASN A 132 3.95 13.76 -0.31
N ALA A 133 3.04 13.40 0.60
CA ALA A 133 2.19 12.24 0.38
C ALA A 133 1.31 12.52 -0.85
N VAL A 134 1.30 11.59 -1.79
CA VAL A 134 0.27 11.50 -2.84
C VAL A 134 -1.07 11.54 -2.12
N THR A 135 -1.72 12.71 -2.10
CA THR A 135 -3.06 12.87 -1.57
C THR A 135 -3.98 11.92 -2.35
N SER A 136 -5.00 11.38 -1.71
CA SER A 136 -5.99 10.42 -2.27
C SER A 136 -6.42 10.70 -3.72
N ASP A 137 -6.39 11.96 -4.15
CA ASP A 137 -6.64 12.43 -5.53
C ASP A 137 -5.60 12.05 -6.62
N GLN A 138 -4.56 11.27 -6.33
CA GLN A 138 -3.46 11.01 -7.31
C GLN A 138 -3.11 9.54 -7.57
N LEU A 139 -3.83 8.57 -7.01
CA LEU A 139 -3.68 7.17 -7.43
C LEU A 139 -4.36 6.96 -8.78
N THR A 140 -3.58 6.61 -9.81
CA THR A 140 -4.16 6.19 -11.09
C THR A 140 -4.65 4.75 -11.01
N ASP A 141 -5.58 4.37 -11.90
CA ASP A 141 -6.01 2.97 -12.03
C ASP A 141 -4.83 2.00 -12.22
N GLU A 142 -3.77 2.45 -12.91
CA GLU A 142 -2.52 1.70 -13.07
C GLU A 142 -1.80 1.51 -11.73
N ASN A 143 -1.76 2.53 -10.87
CA ASN A 143 -1.15 2.40 -9.54
C ASN A 143 -1.96 1.48 -8.63
N LEU A 144 -3.29 1.50 -8.73
CA LEU A 144 -4.15 0.59 -7.98
C LEU A 144 -3.96 -0.86 -8.45
N ALA A 145 -3.98 -1.10 -9.76
CA ALA A 145 -3.77 -2.43 -10.33
C ALA A 145 -2.39 -2.99 -9.96
N GLU A 146 -1.33 -2.18 -10.08
CA GLU A 146 0.02 -2.60 -9.71
C GLU A 146 0.13 -2.84 -8.19
N GLY A 147 -0.45 -1.97 -7.36
CA GLY A 147 -0.46 -2.11 -5.91
C GLY A 147 -1.13 -3.39 -5.42
N ARG A 148 -2.31 -3.67 -5.98
CA ARG A 148 -3.04 -4.91 -5.72
C ARG A 148 -2.21 -6.13 -6.11
N ASN A 149 -1.63 -6.12 -7.31
CA ASN A 149 -0.80 -7.20 -7.81
C ASN A 149 0.45 -7.44 -6.93
N GLN A 150 1.09 -6.37 -6.42
CA GLN A 150 2.22 -6.49 -5.49
C GLN A 150 1.81 -7.23 -4.21
N LEU A 151 0.72 -6.80 -3.58
CA LEU A 151 0.24 -7.40 -2.34
C LEU A 151 -0.19 -8.87 -2.55
N GLU A 152 -0.84 -9.19 -3.68
CA GLU A 152 -1.20 -10.57 -4.03
C GLU A 152 0.04 -11.45 -4.26
N MET A 153 1.04 -10.95 -4.98
CA MET A 153 2.29 -11.68 -5.19
C MET A 153 3.05 -11.89 -3.87
N ILE A 154 3.11 -10.88 -2.99
CA ILE A 154 3.70 -11.01 -1.66
C ILE A 154 2.95 -12.07 -0.85
N PHE A 155 1.62 -12.04 -0.86
CA PHE A 155 0.79 -13.03 -0.20
C PHE A 155 1.12 -14.45 -0.68
N GLU A 156 1.19 -14.65 -1.99
CA GLU A 156 1.52 -15.95 -2.58
C GLU A 156 2.94 -16.41 -2.24
N HIS A 157 3.92 -15.51 -2.23
CA HIS A 157 5.28 -15.82 -1.80
C HIS A 157 5.33 -16.21 -0.32
N ARG A 158 4.75 -15.41 0.58
CA ARG A 158 4.71 -15.71 2.02
C ARG A 158 3.94 -16.98 2.33
N LYS A 159 2.84 -17.24 1.64
CA LYS A 159 2.08 -18.48 1.77
C LYS A 159 2.93 -19.71 1.42
N ARG A 160 3.74 -19.66 0.37
CA ARG A 160 4.63 -20.77 -0.02
C ARG A 160 5.82 -20.94 0.92
N LEU A 161 6.37 -19.84 1.43
CA LEU A 161 7.60 -19.84 2.24
C LEU A 161 7.34 -20.05 3.75
N LEU A 162 6.28 -19.44 4.28
CA LEU A 162 5.95 -19.36 5.71
C LEU A 162 4.70 -20.16 6.08
N GLY A 163 3.80 -20.38 5.11
CA GLY A 163 2.51 -21.03 5.32
C GLY A 163 1.35 -20.07 5.58
N ASN A 164 0.13 -20.58 5.47
CA ASN A 164 -1.11 -19.80 5.61
C ASN A 164 -1.31 -19.26 7.04
N GLY A 165 -0.93 -20.01 8.06
CA GLY A 165 -1.13 -19.63 9.47
C GLY A 165 -0.08 -18.69 10.03
N HIS A 166 0.92 -18.28 9.24
CA HIS A 166 1.97 -17.39 9.71
C HIS A 166 1.45 -15.94 9.83
N ILE A 167 1.87 -15.21 10.87
CA ILE A 167 1.35 -13.86 11.13
C ILE A 167 1.61 -12.90 9.96
N ALA A 168 2.82 -12.91 9.41
CA ALA A 168 3.15 -12.09 8.23
C ALA A 168 2.32 -12.43 6.98
N THR A 169 1.82 -13.66 6.85
CA THR A 169 0.90 -14.05 5.78
C THR A 169 -0.50 -13.47 6.06
N GLY A 170 -0.94 -13.50 7.32
CA GLY A 170 -2.18 -12.85 7.75
C GLY A 170 -2.15 -11.33 7.59
N GLU A 171 -1.02 -10.68 7.89
CA GLU A 171 -0.84 -9.23 7.75
C GLU A 171 -1.09 -8.75 6.32
N VAL A 172 -0.47 -9.40 5.31
CA VAL A 172 -0.70 -9.02 3.91
C VAL A 172 -2.12 -9.32 3.44
N GLN A 173 -2.75 -10.40 3.93
CA GLN A 173 -4.17 -10.65 3.66
C GLN A 173 -5.07 -9.57 4.25
N TYR A 174 -4.77 -9.11 5.47
CA TYR A 174 -5.48 -8.01 6.10
C TYR A 174 -5.31 -6.73 5.27
N THR A 175 -4.08 -6.39 4.87
CA THR A 175 -3.82 -5.22 4.01
C THR A 175 -4.55 -5.32 2.66
N LEU A 176 -4.61 -6.50 2.03
CA LEU A 176 -5.43 -6.71 0.82
C LEU A 176 -6.92 -6.50 1.10
N GLY A 177 -7.42 -6.95 2.24
CA GLY A 177 -8.81 -6.73 2.65
C GLY A 177 -9.15 -5.24 2.80
N LEU A 178 -8.27 -4.48 3.46
CA LEU A 178 -8.40 -3.01 3.56
C LEU A 178 -8.34 -2.34 2.18
N PHE A 179 -7.46 -2.83 1.30
CA PHE A 179 -7.33 -2.33 -0.07
C PHE A 179 -8.63 -2.52 -0.85
N GLU A 180 -9.20 -3.72 -0.83
CA GLU A 180 -10.47 -4.03 -1.49
C GLU A 180 -11.63 -3.19 -0.93
N PHE A 181 -11.62 -2.93 0.38
CA PHE A 181 -12.66 -2.14 1.04
C PHE A 181 -12.58 -0.64 0.71
N PHE A 182 -11.45 0.00 0.97
CA PHE A 182 -11.31 1.46 0.87
C PHE A 182 -11.03 1.98 -0.54
N LEU A 183 -10.35 1.20 -1.39
CA LEU A 183 -9.94 1.67 -2.72
C LEU A 183 -10.80 1.11 -3.85
N LEU A 184 -11.28 -0.14 -3.70
CA LEU A 184 -12.05 -0.81 -4.75
C LEU A 184 -13.54 -0.96 -4.42
N PHE A 185 -13.95 -0.63 -3.20
CA PHE A 185 -15.33 -0.74 -2.72
C PHE A 185 -15.94 -2.15 -2.93
N ASN A 186 -15.10 -3.18 -2.82
CA ASN A 186 -15.46 -4.59 -2.97
C ASN A 186 -15.66 -5.24 -1.61
N GLU A 187 -16.78 -4.93 -0.94
CA GLU A 187 -16.96 -5.28 0.47
C GLU A 187 -16.96 -6.80 0.72
N THR A 188 -17.52 -7.59 -0.20
CA THR A 188 -17.54 -9.07 -0.09
C THR A 188 -16.15 -9.70 -0.18
N ILE A 189 -15.28 -9.18 -1.05
CA ILE A 189 -13.91 -9.68 -1.19
C ILE A 189 -13.10 -9.26 0.05
N ALA A 190 -13.28 -8.02 0.48
CA ALA A 190 -12.68 -7.51 1.71
C ALA A 190 -13.04 -8.36 2.92
N GLU A 191 -14.32 -8.67 3.13
CA GLU A 191 -14.78 -9.52 4.23
C GLU A 191 -14.08 -10.89 4.21
N GLY A 192 -14.06 -11.56 3.05
CA GLY A 192 -13.41 -12.86 2.92
C GLY A 192 -11.92 -12.84 3.27
N LEU A 193 -11.20 -11.79 2.86
CA LEU A 193 -9.78 -11.60 3.16
C LEU A 193 -9.54 -11.29 4.64
N ILE A 194 -10.36 -10.43 5.25
CA ILE A 194 -10.23 -10.05 6.66
C ILE A 194 -10.61 -11.22 7.58
N VAL A 195 -11.61 -12.03 7.23
CA VAL A 195 -11.92 -13.27 7.95
C VAL A 195 -10.75 -14.25 7.88
N ALA A 196 -10.12 -14.39 6.71
CA ALA A 196 -8.96 -15.26 6.55
C ALA A 196 -7.76 -14.76 7.37
N SER A 197 -7.49 -13.45 7.38
CA SER A 197 -6.41 -12.89 8.18
C SER A 197 -6.68 -13.04 9.69
N LEU A 198 -7.91 -12.78 10.15
CA LEU A 198 -8.28 -12.88 11.56
C LEU A 198 -7.95 -14.27 12.13
N ARG A 199 -8.18 -15.34 11.35
CA ARG A 199 -7.81 -16.71 11.76
C ARG A 199 -6.31 -16.84 12.05
N SER A 200 -5.46 -16.25 11.22
CA SER A 200 -4.00 -16.26 11.42
C SER A 200 -3.60 -15.43 12.65
N TYR A 201 -4.26 -14.30 12.89
CA TYR A 201 -4.03 -13.47 14.09
C TYR A 201 -4.45 -14.19 15.37
N GLU A 202 -5.64 -14.81 15.39
CA GLU A 202 -6.12 -15.58 16.53
C GLU A 202 -5.23 -16.79 16.83
N MET A 203 -4.78 -17.50 15.80
CA MET A 203 -3.92 -18.66 15.95
C MET A 203 -2.54 -18.31 16.51
N GLN A 204 -1.94 -17.20 16.08
CA GLN A 204 -0.57 -16.84 16.45
C GLN A 204 -0.47 -15.92 17.67
N LEU A 205 -1.41 -14.99 17.84
CA LEU A 205 -1.36 -13.96 18.88
C LEU A 205 -2.44 -14.13 19.95
N GLY A 206 -3.51 -14.86 19.63
CA GLY A 206 -4.68 -15.03 20.48
C GLY A 206 -5.74 -13.92 20.32
N PRO A 207 -6.99 -14.18 20.77
CA PRO A 207 -8.13 -13.28 20.55
C PRO A 207 -8.05 -11.99 21.38
N ALA A 208 -7.35 -11.99 22.51
CA ALA A 208 -7.22 -10.81 23.37
C ALA A 208 -6.16 -9.80 22.88
N HIS A 209 -5.30 -10.21 21.95
CA HIS A 209 -4.20 -9.36 21.46
C HIS A 209 -4.73 -8.11 20.77
N ALA A 210 -4.04 -6.98 20.96
CA ALA A 210 -4.49 -5.67 20.45
C ALA A 210 -4.70 -5.68 18.93
N SER A 211 -3.75 -6.26 18.17
CA SER A 211 -3.88 -6.37 16.71
C SER A 211 -5.03 -7.27 16.28
N THR A 212 -5.27 -8.39 16.99
CA THR A 212 -6.40 -9.29 16.70
C THR A 212 -7.73 -8.59 16.93
N ARG A 213 -7.84 -7.83 18.02
CA ARG A 213 -9.02 -7.00 18.31
C ARG A 213 -9.22 -5.92 17.25
N HIS A 214 -8.15 -5.27 16.79
CA HIS A 214 -8.24 -4.27 15.73
C HIS A 214 -8.77 -4.87 14.41
N VAL A 215 -8.23 -6.02 13.97
CA VAL A 215 -8.72 -6.74 12.78
C VAL A 215 -10.19 -7.14 12.96
N SER A 216 -10.57 -7.62 14.15
CA SER A 216 -11.96 -7.97 14.46
C SER A 216 -12.91 -6.76 14.43
N SER A 217 -12.48 -5.59 14.90
CA SER A 217 -13.27 -4.36 14.83
C SER A 217 -13.46 -3.91 13.38
N MET A 218 -12.39 -3.99 12.57
CA MET A 218 -12.49 -3.67 11.14
C MET A 218 -13.43 -4.64 10.41
N LEU A 219 -13.39 -5.94 10.73
CA LEU A 219 -14.33 -6.92 10.15
C LEU A 219 -15.78 -6.56 10.45
N ALA A 220 -16.07 -6.17 11.71
CA ALA A 220 -17.42 -5.76 12.10
C ALA A 220 -17.91 -4.53 11.32
N LEU A 221 -17.01 -3.57 11.05
CA LEU A 221 -17.32 -2.40 10.22
C LEU A 221 -17.69 -2.81 8.78
N VAL A 222 -16.89 -3.67 8.15
CA VAL A 222 -17.17 -4.17 6.79
C VAL A 222 -18.53 -4.89 6.74
N GLN A 223 -18.80 -5.74 7.72
CA GLN A 223 -20.06 -6.50 7.80
C GLN A 223 -21.27 -5.59 8.00
N GLN A 224 -21.14 -4.55 8.82
CA GLN A 224 -22.19 -3.57 9.03
C GLN A 224 -22.52 -2.84 7.71
N GLN A 225 -21.51 -2.38 6.97
CA GLN A 225 -21.72 -1.71 5.70
C GLN A 225 -22.36 -2.61 4.63
N ILE A 226 -22.00 -3.90 4.59
CA ILE A 226 -22.67 -4.90 3.73
C ILE A 226 -24.15 -5.02 4.12
N ALA A 227 -24.44 -5.13 5.42
CA ALA A 227 -25.81 -5.25 5.91
C ALA A 227 -26.66 -4.01 5.59
N ASP A 228 -26.10 -2.81 5.75
CA ASP A 228 -26.80 -1.55 5.46
C ASP A 228 -27.12 -1.41 3.96
N LYS A 229 -26.19 -1.82 3.09
CA LYS A 229 -26.39 -1.84 1.63
C LYS A 229 -27.50 -2.82 1.24
N LEU A 230 -27.55 -4.01 1.85
CA LEU A 230 -28.61 -4.99 1.62
C LEU A 230 -29.99 -4.49 2.09
N ASN A 231 -30.03 -3.85 3.26
CA ASN A 231 -31.27 -3.27 3.79
C ASN A 231 -31.80 -2.13 2.92
N SER A 232 -30.91 -1.28 2.39
CA SER A 232 -31.27 -0.22 1.45
C SER A 232 -31.92 -0.78 0.17
N ILE A 233 -31.34 -1.83 -0.42
CA ILE A 233 -31.87 -2.50 -1.62
C ILE A 233 -33.28 -3.06 -1.36
N ASN A 234 -33.49 -3.75 -0.24
CA ASN A 234 -34.77 -4.35 0.11
C ASN A 234 -35.85 -3.31 0.45
N SER A 235 -35.46 -2.10 0.87
CA SER A 235 -36.40 -1.00 1.13
C SER A 235 -36.88 -0.27 -0.13
N MET A 236 -36.17 -0.45 -1.25
CA MET A 236 -36.48 0.13 -2.56
C MET A 236 -37.29 -0.80 -3.49
N SER A 237 -37.43 -2.08 -3.11
CA SER A 237 -38.22 -3.10 -3.81
C SER A 237 -39.61 -3.26 -3.23
#